data_AF-A0A8J9R837-F1
#
_entry.id   AF-A0A8J9R837-F1
#
_cell.length_a   1.000
_cell.length_b   1.000
_cell.length_c   1.000
_cell.angle_alpha   90.00
_cell.angle_beta   90.00
_cell.angle_gamma   90.00
#
_symmetry.space_group_name_H-M   'P 1'
#
loop_
_entity.id
_entity.type
_entity.pdbx_description
1 polymer ?
#
loop_
_entity_poly.entity_id
_entity_poly.type
_entity_poly.pdbx_seq_one_letter_code
_entity_poly.pdbx_strand_id
1 'polypeptide(L)'
;MHAKQPFLDPPRTQGTQTGAPDSLSLHRNRQAGTKDPEVLRAAIAFHRRRRALHRELAAIPEGDSEQPLQPQPVLQLMVPHAGHQNRHLSGTMGGGSRLGGHRLMIFLLATPAAGVLTQSSPPNLVRGEVINPPGSSGEPDMEDERQTLFSQATTSGMSAFEPTTQESLTRIALTGLAFIAVDTVISNGPIRNWMQYHFRRLAAPTVKPAEVDKAVPHISTRIVSAIHILIQIPLAIMVLLSTHLQEDRLYSKDPLTWQLVTTTAGYFLYDFYVHTVRFEYTANLVHAAAALAVFLTGIYCGVLHYYGAMFLLWECSTPFVFIRWVLHTLGRTKDKFYLYNGLTMMAVFFLCRNLLGVGMSVDFWRVSGAELAHPRPGGVPAAALWLIRALNLVFNFLNILWFSKMLRGAIKVLQKSPASPLEATAEAQVELSESKKKHEE
;
A
#
# COMPACT_ATOMS: atom_id res chain seq x y z
N MET A 1 37.67 22.95 54.47
CA MET A 1 38.43 24.14 54.00
C MET A 1 37.95 24.41 52.57
N HIS A 2 37.25 25.51 52.28
CA HIS A 2 37.81 26.82 51.88
C HIS A 2 38.75 26.73 50.66
N ALA A 3 38.64 27.54 49.58
CA ALA A 3 37.68 28.56 49.13
C ALA A 3 37.81 28.67 47.57
N LYS A 4 36.78 28.94 46.76
CA LYS A 4 36.23 30.24 46.32
C LYS A 4 37.22 31.35 45.85
N GLN A 5 36.97 31.84 44.62
CA GLN A 5 37.23 33.20 44.05
C GLN A 5 38.67 33.59 43.67
N PRO A 6 38.89 34.70 42.90
CA PRO A 6 37.96 35.69 42.27
C PRO A 6 38.05 35.70 40.71
N PHE A 7 37.18 36.31 39.87
CA PHE A 7 36.51 37.63 39.79
C PHE A 7 37.41 38.84 39.45
N LEU A 8 37.33 39.33 38.20
CA LEU A 8 37.83 40.66 37.76
C LEU A 8 37.05 41.12 36.50
N ASP A 9 36.29 42.21 36.64
CA ASP A 9 35.78 43.06 35.54
C ASP A 9 36.67 44.35 35.44
N PRO A 10 36.30 45.41 34.70
CA PRO A 10 36.49 45.62 33.26
C PRO A 10 37.39 46.87 33.00
N PRO A 11 37.35 47.47 31.78
CA PRO A 11 36.91 48.88 31.77
C PRO A 11 36.00 49.29 30.59
N ARG A 12 35.22 50.36 30.81
CA ARG A 12 34.34 51.05 29.83
C ARG A 12 35.03 52.27 29.19
N THR A 13 34.71 52.55 27.92
CA THR A 13 34.50 53.87 27.23
C THR A 13 34.34 53.57 25.72
N GLN A 14 33.52 54.21 24.87
CA GLN A 14 32.43 55.22 24.89
C GLN A 14 31.59 54.96 23.59
N GLY A 15 30.43 55.55 23.28
CA GLY A 15 29.64 56.58 23.95
C GLY A 15 29.08 57.66 23.01
N THR A 16 28.22 57.32 22.03
CA THR A 16 27.40 58.30 21.26
C THR A 16 26.04 57.71 20.87
N GLN A 17 24.97 58.50 21.02
CA GLN A 17 23.56 58.13 20.81
C GLN A 17 23.01 58.69 19.50
N THR A 18 21.92 58.07 18.99
CA THR A 18 20.72 58.66 18.33
C THR A 18 20.12 57.62 17.37
N GLY A 19 18.83 57.29 17.37
CA GLY A 19 17.72 57.56 18.29
C GLY A 19 16.54 56.65 17.94
N ALA A 20 15.64 56.35 18.88
CA ALA A 20 14.37 55.70 18.57
C ALA A 20 13.35 56.73 18.04
N PRO A 21 12.26 56.28 17.40
CA PRO A 21 11.04 56.19 18.21
C PRO A 21 10.14 54.96 17.98
N ASP A 22 9.49 54.61 19.08
CA ASP A 22 8.10 54.13 19.23
C ASP A 22 7.61 52.75 18.75
N SER A 23 6.73 52.25 19.62
CA SER A 23 6.10 50.93 19.65
C SER A 23 4.80 50.85 18.85
N LEU A 24 4.24 49.62 18.77
CA LEU A 24 2.89 49.24 18.33
C LEU A 24 2.63 49.16 16.82
N SER A 25 2.68 47.93 16.28
CA SER A 25 1.48 47.36 15.61
C SER A 25 1.58 45.85 15.28
N LEU A 26 0.64 45.10 15.87
CA LEU A 26 -0.15 44.01 15.27
C LEU A 26 0.52 42.83 14.52
N HIS A 27 0.31 41.65 15.11
CA HIS A 27 0.00 40.37 14.45
C HIS A 27 -0.14 40.36 12.91
N ARG A 28 0.77 39.66 12.23
CA ARG A 28 0.48 38.47 11.39
C ARG A 28 1.73 38.00 10.65
N ASN A 29 2.09 36.74 10.82
CA ASN A 29 2.80 36.02 9.76
C ASN A 29 2.11 34.67 9.47
N ARG A 30 1.00 34.76 8.72
CA ARG A 30 0.35 33.59 8.12
C ARG A 30 1.14 33.18 6.88
N GLN A 31 1.47 31.89 6.78
CA GLN A 31 1.64 31.12 5.54
C GLN A 31 2.12 31.92 4.32
N ALA A 32 3.43 31.95 4.09
CA ALA A 32 3.98 32.25 2.77
C ALA A 32 3.68 31.10 1.79
N GLY A 33 2.42 31.01 1.33
CA GLY A 33 2.14 30.42 0.03
C GLY A 33 2.78 31.29 -1.05
N THR A 34 3.28 30.66 -2.12
CA THR A 34 3.99 31.33 -3.22
C THR A 34 3.19 32.51 -3.77
N LYS A 35 3.63 33.74 -3.49
CA LYS A 35 3.02 35.00 -3.96
C LYS A 35 3.38 35.35 -5.40
N ASP A 36 3.66 34.36 -6.24
CA ASP A 36 3.92 34.61 -7.66
C ASP A 36 2.58 34.90 -8.37
N PRO A 37 2.35 36.12 -8.88
CA PRO A 37 1.10 36.48 -9.52
C PRO A 37 0.89 35.77 -10.86
N GLU A 38 1.95 35.25 -11.49
CA GLU A 38 1.87 34.50 -12.74
C GLU A 38 1.45 33.06 -12.49
N VAL A 39 2.04 32.40 -11.48
CA VAL A 39 1.64 31.04 -11.06
C VAL A 39 0.17 31.02 -10.63
N LEU A 40 -0.29 32.03 -9.88
CA LEU A 40 -1.70 32.15 -9.51
C LEU A 40 -2.61 32.39 -10.72
N ARG A 41 -2.19 33.23 -11.68
CA ARG A 41 -2.94 33.46 -12.93
C ARG A 41 -3.01 32.21 -13.80
N ALA A 42 -1.92 31.45 -13.93
CA ALA A 42 -1.87 30.17 -14.63
C ALA A 42 -2.78 29.12 -13.99
N ALA A 43 -2.77 28.99 -12.66
CA ALA A 43 -3.64 28.08 -11.93
C ALA A 43 -5.14 28.41 -12.12
N ILE A 44 -5.49 29.70 -12.10
CA ILE A 44 -6.86 30.18 -12.36
C ILE A 44 -7.27 29.94 -13.83
N ALA A 45 -6.38 30.21 -14.79
CA ALA A 45 -6.62 29.97 -16.21
C ALA A 45 -6.86 28.48 -16.49
N PHE A 46 -6.03 27.59 -15.94
CA PHE A 46 -6.19 26.14 -16.02
C PHE A 46 -7.55 25.69 -15.44
N HIS A 47 -7.93 26.19 -14.26
CA HIS A 47 -9.22 25.86 -13.66
C HIS A 47 -10.43 26.39 -14.44
N ARG A 48 -10.32 27.54 -15.11
CA ARG A 48 -11.36 28.03 -16.04
C ARG A 48 -11.45 27.15 -17.29
N ARG A 49 -10.32 26.83 -17.94
CA ARG A 49 -10.30 25.97 -19.13
C ARG A 49 -10.85 24.56 -18.84
N ARG A 50 -10.50 23.97 -17.69
CA ARG A 50 -11.05 22.67 -17.26
C ARG A 50 -12.58 22.70 -17.11
N ARG A 51 -13.14 23.77 -16.53
CA ARG A 51 -14.61 23.92 -16.39
C ARG A 51 -15.31 24.19 -17.72
N ALA A 52 -14.66 24.87 -18.66
CA ALA A 52 -15.19 25.04 -20.01
C ALA A 52 -15.27 23.68 -20.73
N LEU A 53 -14.17 22.91 -20.74
CA LEU A 53 -14.11 21.60 -21.38
C LEU A 53 -15.16 20.62 -20.81
N HIS A 54 -15.37 20.59 -19.48
CA HIS A 54 -16.43 19.77 -18.89
C HIS A 54 -17.85 20.20 -19.30
N ARG A 55 -18.09 21.49 -19.58
CA ARG A 55 -19.39 21.96 -20.09
C ARG A 55 -19.55 21.65 -21.57
N GLU A 56 -18.49 21.80 -22.36
CA GLU A 56 -18.46 21.41 -23.78
C GLU A 56 -18.75 19.91 -23.92
N LEU A 57 -18.04 19.05 -23.18
CA LEU A 57 -18.27 17.59 -23.16
C LEU A 57 -19.67 17.20 -22.66
N ALA A 58 -20.22 17.91 -21.67
CA ALA A 58 -21.58 17.67 -21.18
C ALA A 58 -22.69 18.28 -22.07
N ALA A 59 -22.31 19.07 -23.09
CA ALA A 59 -23.23 19.66 -24.06
C ALA A 59 -23.18 18.96 -25.43
N ILE A 60 -22.36 17.91 -25.59
CA ILE A 60 -22.42 17.01 -26.74
C ILE A 60 -23.73 16.20 -26.60
N PRO A 61 -24.69 16.32 -27.55
CA PRO A 61 -25.87 15.47 -27.53
C PRO A 61 -25.47 14.02 -27.77
N GLU A 62 -26.04 13.07 -27.03
CA GLU A 62 -25.96 11.66 -27.40
C GLU A 62 -26.72 11.48 -28.72
N GLY A 63 -25.98 11.30 -29.81
CA GLY A 63 -26.53 11.21 -31.15
C GLY A 63 -27.09 9.82 -31.44
N ASP A 64 -28.41 9.74 -31.66
CA ASP A 64 -29.04 8.56 -32.25
C ASP A 64 -28.43 8.25 -33.62
N SER A 65 -27.74 7.11 -33.74
CA SER A 65 -27.52 6.43 -35.03
C SER A 65 -26.96 5.01 -34.84
N GLU A 66 -27.86 4.05 -34.61
CA GLU A 66 -27.59 2.68 -35.01
C GLU A 66 -27.57 2.60 -36.55
N GLN A 67 -26.39 2.43 -37.15
CA GLN A 67 -26.27 1.81 -38.47
C GLN A 67 -25.16 0.75 -38.44
N PRO A 68 -25.46 -0.53 -38.78
CA PRO A 68 -24.45 -1.56 -38.83
C PRO A 68 -23.58 -1.40 -40.09
N LEU A 69 -22.28 -1.20 -39.90
CA LEU A 69 -21.32 -1.30 -41.00
C LEU A 69 -21.33 -2.73 -41.58
N GLN A 70 -21.59 -2.84 -42.88
CA GLN A 70 -21.43 -4.10 -43.61
C GLN A 70 -19.94 -4.44 -43.79
N PRO A 71 -19.55 -5.72 -43.70
CA PRO A 71 -18.18 -6.14 -43.98
C PRO A 71 -17.93 -6.24 -45.49
N GLN A 72 -16.87 -5.57 -45.98
CA GLN A 72 -16.30 -5.81 -47.31
C GLN A 72 -15.36 -7.05 -47.27
N PRO A 73 -15.30 -7.88 -48.34
CA PRO A 73 -14.56 -9.13 -48.33
C PRO A 73 -13.14 -9.00 -48.92
N VAL A 74 -12.13 -9.58 -48.27
CA VAL A 74 -10.80 -9.81 -48.88
C VAL A 74 -10.22 -11.16 -48.45
N LEU A 75 -9.91 -11.99 -49.46
CA LEU A 75 -9.12 -13.23 -49.47
C LEU A 75 -9.38 -14.31 -48.39
N GLN A 76 -10.20 -15.29 -48.77
CA GLN A 76 -10.01 -16.68 -48.31
C GLN A 76 -8.76 -17.27 -48.97
N LEU A 77 -7.83 -17.79 -48.17
CA LEU A 77 -6.95 -18.89 -48.60
C LEU A 77 -7.46 -20.19 -47.95
N MET A 78 -7.44 -21.26 -48.73
CA MET A 78 -8.19 -22.51 -48.51
C MET A 78 -7.39 -23.55 -47.69
N VAL A 79 -7.99 -24.73 -47.41
CA VAL A 79 -7.39 -26.01 -46.87
C VAL A 79 -7.59 -26.24 -45.34
N PRO A 80 -8.10 -27.43 -44.87
CA PRO A 80 -9.44 -27.94 -45.13
C PRO A 80 -10.16 -28.48 -43.85
N HIS A 81 -11.27 -29.19 -44.05
CA HIS A 81 -12.21 -29.70 -43.04
C HIS A 81 -11.74 -30.95 -42.25
N ALA A 82 -12.00 -30.97 -40.94
CA ALA A 82 -12.43 -32.12 -40.12
C ALA A 82 -12.99 -31.56 -38.79
N GLY A 83 -14.05 -32.08 -38.15
CA GLY A 83 -14.94 -33.20 -38.42
C GLY A 83 -15.64 -33.60 -37.10
N HIS A 84 -16.92 -34.02 -37.14
CA HIS A 84 -17.79 -34.41 -36.00
C HIS A 84 -18.23 -33.26 -35.05
N GLN A 85 -19.51 -32.87 -35.03
CA GLN A 85 -20.69 -33.56 -34.48
C GLN A 85 -20.76 -33.54 -32.92
N ASN A 86 -21.63 -32.70 -32.37
CA ASN A 86 -22.98 -33.19 -32.05
C ASN A 86 -24.02 -32.06 -31.93
N ARG A 87 -25.30 -32.42 -32.04
CA ARG A 87 -26.45 -31.50 -32.19
C ARG A 87 -27.61 -32.00 -31.31
N HIS A 88 -28.54 -31.10 -30.96
CA HIS A 88 -29.83 -31.38 -30.27
C HIS A 88 -29.74 -31.74 -28.76
N LEU A 89 -30.73 -31.41 -27.90
CA LEU A 89 -32.12 -30.95 -28.12
C LEU A 89 -32.59 -29.90 -27.05
N SER A 90 -33.80 -29.36 -27.23
CA SER A 90 -34.30 -28.11 -26.62
C SER A 90 -35.37 -28.27 -25.51
N GLY A 91 -35.62 -27.17 -24.75
CA GLY A 91 -36.86 -26.91 -23.99
C GLY A 91 -36.68 -26.83 -22.46
N THR A 92 -37.43 -26.02 -21.68
CA THR A 92 -38.43 -24.96 -21.96
C THR A 92 -38.71 -24.14 -20.68
N MET A 93 -39.20 -22.89 -20.81
CA MET A 93 -39.69 -21.98 -19.73
C MET A 93 -38.66 -21.50 -18.67
N GLY A 94 -38.76 -20.29 -18.08
CA GLY A 94 -39.66 -19.15 -18.34
C GLY A 94 -39.60 -18.08 -17.24
N GLY A 95 -39.76 -16.79 -17.59
CA GLY A 95 -39.99 -15.68 -16.67
C GLY A 95 -38.75 -15.05 -15.99
N GLY A 96 -38.51 -13.75 -16.19
CA GLY A 96 -37.38 -13.04 -15.55
C GLY A 96 -37.26 -11.57 -15.93
N SER A 97 -37.86 -10.70 -15.11
CA SER A 97 -37.91 -9.24 -15.16
C SER A 97 -36.65 -8.49 -15.64
N ARG A 98 -36.86 -7.43 -16.43
CA ARG A 98 -35.83 -6.46 -16.84
C ARG A 98 -35.19 -5.79 -15.61
N LEU A 99 -33.85 -5.73 -15.56
CA LEU A 99 -33.11 -4.71 -14.80
C LEU A 99 -31.99 -4.15 -15.68
N GLY A 100 -31.77 -2.83 -15.61
CA GLY A 100 -30.89 -2.11 -16.54
C GLY A 100 -29.41 -2.49 -16.40
N GLY A 101 -28.73 -2.64 -17.54
CA GLY A 101 -27.31 -3.01 -17.56
C GLY A 101 -26.38 -1.83 -17.31
N HIS A 102 -25.51 -1.94 -16.31
CA HIS A 102 -24.23 -1.24 -16.33
C HIS A 102 -23.18 -2.15 -16.96
N ARG A 103 -22.72 -1.78 -18.17
CA ARG A 103 -21.64 -2.50 -18.88
C ARG A 103 -20.32 -2.31 -18.13
N LEU A 104 -19.89 -3.34 -17.41
CA LEU A 104 -18.56 -3.42 -16.80
C LEU A 104 -17.53 -3.70 -17.89
N MET A 105 -16.92 -2.65 -18.46
CA MET A 105 -15.85 -2.79 -19.45
C MET A 105 -14.48 -2.63 -18.77
N ILE A 106 -13.91 -3.73 -18.29
CA ILE A 106 -12.55 -3.76 -17.75
C ILE A 106 -11.57 -3.93 -18.91
N PHE A 107 -10.93 -2.83 -19.31
CA PHE A 107 -9.74 -2.88 -20.16
C PHE A 107 -8.51 -3.22 -19.30
N LEU A 108 -8.14 -4.49 -19.29
CA LEU A 108 -6.81 -4.94 -18.86
C LEU A 108 -5.80 -4.59 -19.96
N LEU A 109 -5.06 -3.49 -19.78
CA LEU A 109 -3.94 -3.14 -20.66
C LEU A 109 -2.74 -4.05 -20.35
N ALA A 110 -2.66 -5.16 -21.08
CA ALA A 110 -1.47 -5.98 -21.20
C ALA A 110 -1.17 -6.22 -22.69
N THR A 111 -0.54 -5.24 -23.33
CA THR A 111 0.07 -5.39 -24.66
C THR A 111 1.52 -5.85 -24.51
N PRO A 112 1.87 -7.11 -24.85
CA PRO A 112 3.25 -7.49 -25.08
C PRO A 112 3.68 -6.94 -26.44
N ALA A 113 4.76 -6.16 -26.47
CA ALA A 113 5.43 -5.85 -27.74
C ALA A 113 6.07 -7.14 -28.28
N ALA A 114 5.73 -7.52 -29.51
CA ALA A 114 6.23 -8.75 -30.11
C ALA A 114 7.74 -8.64 -30.42
N GLY A 115 8.50 -9.63 -29.93
CA GLY A 115 9.91 -9.83 -30.25
C GLY A 115 10.15 -11.32 -30.51
N VAL A 116 10.45 -11.66 -31.76
CA VAL A 116 10.54 -13.06 -32.23
C VAL A 116 11.72 -13.79 -31.60
N LEU A 117 11.44 -14.87 -30.85
CA LEU A 117 12.30 -16.04 -30.77
C LEU A 117 11.44 -17.31 -30.69
N THR A 118 11.44 -18.09 -31.77
CA THR A 118 10.91 -19.45 -31.79
C THR A 118 11.81 -20.37 -30.98
N GLN A 119 11.30 -20.98 -29.90
CA GLN A 119 11.96 -22.16 -29.31
C GLN A 119 11.24 -23.42 -29.80
N SER A 120 12.02 -24.25 -30.48
CA SER A 120 11.71 -25.61 -30.89
C SER A 120 11.47 -26.51 -29.67
N SER A 121 10.58 -27.49 -29.83
CA SER A 121 10.44 -28.63 -28.91
C SER A 121 11.80 -29.26 -28.58
N PRO A 122 12.02 -29.75 -27.35
CA PRO A 122 13.22 -30.52 -27.04
C PRO A 122 13.25 -31.82 -27.87
N PRO A 123 14.40 -32.26 -28.39
CA PRO A 123 14.51 -33.56 -29.03
C PRO A 123 14.36 -34.68 -28.01
N ASN A 124 13.84 -35.83 -28.46
CA ASN A 124 13.70 -37.04 -27.63
C ASN A 124 15.05 -37.41 -26.99
N LEU A 125 15.05 -37.75 -25.69
CA LEU A 125 16.19 -38.42 -25.07
C LEU A 125 16.38 -39.79 -25.73
N VAL A 126 17.40 -39.89 -26.58
CA VAL A 126 17.99 -41.19 -26.94
C VAL A 126 18.71 -41.70 -25.71
N ARG A 127 18.32 -42.89 -25.26
CA ARG A 127 18.90 -43.59 -24.11
C ARG A 127 20.34 -44.00 -24.44
N GLY A 128 21.32 -43.23 -23.98
CA GLY A 128 22.74 -43.59 -24.12
C GLY A 128 23.09 -44.77 -23.21
N GLU A 129 23.57 -45.88 -23.79
CA GLU A 129 24.21 -46.94 -23.03
C GLU A 129 25.55 -46.44 -22.48
N VAL A 130 25.74 -46.57 -21.16
CA VAL A 130 27.03 -46.33 -20.51
C VAL A 130 27.88 -47.59 -20.67
N ILE A 131 28.87 -47.54 -21.56
CA ILE A 131 29.87 -48.59 -21.69
C ILE A 131 30.93 -48.37 -20.59
N ASN A 132 30.88 -49.18 -19.54
CA ASN A 132 31.92 -49.18 -18.51
C ASN A 132 33.20 -49.88 -19.02
N PRO A 133 34.40 -49.29 -18.82
CA PRO A 133 35.66 -50.00 -19.05
C PRO A 133 35.85 -51.13 -18.01
N PRO A 134 36.52 -52.24 -18.36
CA PRO A 134 36.66 -53.37 -17.46
C PRO A 134 37.78 -53.12 -16.43
N GLY A 135 37.44 -53.14 -15.14
CA GLY A 135 38.43 -53.28 -14.06
C GLY A 135 38.38 -52.26 -12.93
N SER A 136 37.29 -52.22 -12.17
CA SER A 136 37.36 -51.85 -10.74
C SER A 136 36.24 -52.54 -9.97
N SER A 137 36.59 -53.49 -9.11
CA SER A 137 35.67 -54.11 -8.16
C SER A 137 35.50 -53.21 -6.94
N GLY A 138 34.54 -52.30 -6.99
CA GLY A 138 34.00 -51.58 -5.85
C GLY A 138 32.48 -51.64 -5.91
N GLU A 139 31.84 -51.96 -4.80
CA GLU A 139 30.39 -51.80 -4.69
C GLU A 139 30.04 -50.31 -4.89
N PRO A 140 29.00 -49.96 -5.67
CA PRO A 140 28.57 -48.57 -5.74
C PRO A 140 28.10 -48.14 -4.35
N ASP A 141 28.63 -47.00 -3.87
CA ASP A 141 28.32 -46.50 -2.54
C ASP A 141 26.84 -46.09 -2.50
N MET A 142 26.01 -46.95 -1.90
CA MET A 142 24.56 -46.76 -1.86
C MET A 142 24.15 -45.49 -1.13
N GLU A 143 25.02 -44.89 -0.33
CA GLU A 143 24.73 -43.63 0.35
C GLU A 143 24.81 -42.45 -0.63
N ASP A 144 25.75 -42.45 -1.58
CA ASP A 144 25.87 -41.42 -2.63
C ASP A 144 24.73 -41.53 -3.65
N GLU A 145 24.37 -42.75 -4.06
CA GLU A 145 23.22 -42.98 -4.96
C GLU A 145 21.91 -42.61 -4.25
N ARG A 146 21.76 -42.92 -2.95
CA ARG A 146 20.63 -42.45 -2.14
C ARG A 146 20.61 -40.94 -2.00
N GLN A 147 21.71 -40.27 -1.69
CA GLN A 147 21.74 -38.80 -1.58
C GLN A 147 21.42 -38.14 -2.92
N THR A 148 21.88 -38.70 -4.03
CA THR A 148 21.56 -38.22 -5.38
C THR A 148 20.08 -38.42 -5.71
N LEU A 149 19.50 -39.60 -5.41
CA LEU A 149 18.08 -39.88 -5.58
C LEU A 149 17.19 -39.06 -4.64
N PHE A 150 17.62 -38.82 -3.40
CA PHE A 150 16.91 -37.94 -2.46
C PHE A 150 16.97 -36.49 -2.93
N SER A 151 18.12 -36.02 -3.43
CA SER A 151 18.27 -34.70 -4.03
C SER A 151 17.36 -34.52 -5.25
N GLN A 152 17.32 -35.50 -6.16
CA GLN A 152 16.42 -35.50 -7.33
C GLN A 152 14.94 -35.60 -6.94
N ALA A 153 14.58 -36.41 -5.94
CA ALA A 153 13.22 -36.50 -5.41
C ALA A 153 12.80 -35.21 -4.68
N THR A 154 13.72 -34.52 -4.01
CA THR A 154 13.44 -33.26 -3.31
C THR A 154 13.27 -32.11 -4.32
N THR A 155 14.13 -32.03 -5.35
CA THR A 155 13.98 -31.01 -6.42
C THR A 155 12.74 -31.24 -7.29
N SER A 156 12.40 -32.48 -7.62
CA SER A 156 11.15 -32.80 -8.34
C SER A 156 9.89 -32.65 -7.47
N GLY A 157 9.99 -32.90 -6.16
CA GLY A 157 8.91 -32.64 -5.20
C GLY A 157 8.65 -31.15 -4.96
N MET A 158 9.69 -30.30 -4.97
CA MET A 158 9.56 -28.85 -4.82
C MET A 158 9.02 -28.18 -6.09
N SER A 159 9.41 -28.64 -7.29
CA SER A 159 8.82 -28.12 -8.54
C SER A 159 7.36 -28.53 -8.74
N ALA A 160 6.92 -29.64 -8.16
CA ALA A 160 5.53 -30.11 -8.21
C ALA A 160 4.54 -29.23 -7.42
N PHE A 161 5.02 -28.25 -6.64
CA PHE A 161 4.15 -27.39 -5.83
C PHE A 161 3.80 -26.04 -6.49
N GLU A 162 4.60 -25.52 -7.42
CA GLU A 162 4.37 -24.18 -7.95
C GLU A 162 3.05 -24.09 -8.76
N PRO A 163 2.06 -23.28 -8.32
CA PRO A 163 0.81 -23.13 -9.05
C PRO A 163 1.07 -22.45 -10.39
N THR A 164 0.40 -22.92 -11.43
CA THR A 164 0.48 -22.30 -12.76
C THR A 164 0.07 -20.83 -12.71
N THR A 165 0.52 -20.04 -13.69
CA THR A 165 0.11 -18.62 -13.83
C THR A 165 -1.42 -18.49 -13.84
N GLN A 166 -2.13 -19.42 -14.49
CA GLN A 166 -3.59 -19.44 -14.51
C GLN A 166 -4.19 -19.67 -13.12
N GLU A 167 -3.74 -20.68 -12.37
CA GLU A 167 -4.21 -20.94 -11.01
C GLU A 167 -3.90 -19.77 -10.06
N SER A 168 -2.72 -19.18 -10.19
CA SER A 168 -2.34 -17.98 -9.43
C SER A 168 -3.27 -16.81 -9.72
N LEU A 169 -3.54 -16.51 -11.00
CA LEU A 169 -4.51 -15.48 -11.39
C LEU A 169 -5.94 -15.79 -10.92
N THR A 170 -6.37 -17.06 -10.97
CA THR A 170 -7.67 -17.48 -10.42
C THR A 170 -7.74 -17.26 -8.91
N ARG A 171 -6.70 -17.62 -8.14
CA ARG A 171 -6.64 -17.37 -6.68
C ARG A 171 -6.72 -15.87 -6.36
N ILE A 172 -6.00 -15.03 -7.10
CA ILE A 172 -6.00 -13.56 -6.95
C ILE A 172 -7.39 -12.98 -7.27
N ALA A 173 -8.00 -13.42 -8.37
CA ALA A 173 -9.34 -12.98 -8.78
C ALA A 173 -10.41 -13.39 -7.76
N LEU A 174 -10.40 -14.65 -7.28
CA LEU A 174 -11.34 -15.14 -6.29
C LEU A 174 -11.20 -14.41 -4.95
N THR A 175 -9.98 -14.20 -4.47
CA THR A 175 -9.74 -13.48 -3.19
C THR A 175 -10.08 -11.99 -3.30
N GLY A 176 -9.75 -11.33 -4.42
CA GLY A 176 -10.17 -9.95 -4.69
C GLY A 176 -11.69 -9.79 -4.77
N LEU A 177 -12.38 -10.69 -5.48
CA LEU A 177 -13.85 -10.71 -5.54
C LEU A 177 -14.47 -10.99 -4.17
N ALA A 178 -13.88 -11.86 -3.35
CA ALA A 178 -14.33 -12.11 -1.98
C ALA A 178 -14.23 -10.84 -1.11
N PHE A 179 -13.13 -10.08 -1.18
CA PHE A 179 -13.01 -8.81 -0.47
C PHE A 179 -14.01 -7.75 -0.97
N ILE A 180 -14.24 -7.66 -2.30
CA ILE A 180 -15.28 -6.79 -2.87
C ILE A 180 -16.68 -7.20 -2.36
N ALA A 181 -16.97 -8.50 -2.29
CA ALA A 181 -18.25 -9.01 -1.80
C ALA A 181 -18.46 -8.69 -0.31
N VAL A 182 -17.45 -8.94 0.54
CA VAL A 182 -17.49 -8.59 1.97
C VAL A 182 -17.71 -7.10 2.17
N ASP A 183 -16.97 -6.24 1.47
CA ASP A 183 -17.14 -4.79 1.53
C ASP A 183 -18.53 -4.33 1.06
N THR A 184 -19.08 -4.98 0.04
CA THR A 184 -20.40 -4.68 -0.50
C THR A 184 -21.51 -5.09 0.48
N VAL A 185 -21.36 -6.23 1.15
CA VAL A 185 -22.28 -6.69 2.21
C VAL A 185 -22.23 -5.78 3.44
N ILE A 186 -21.04 -5.34 3.85
CA ILE A 186 -20.88 -4.40 4.98
C ILE A 186 -21.41 -3.01 4.62
N SER A 187 -21.13 -2.52 3.40
CA SER A 187 -21.49 -1.17 2.95
C SER A 187 -22.97 -0.99 2.59
N ASN A 188 -23.64 -2.04 2.10
CA ASN A 188 -25.03 -1.97 1.61
C ASN A 188 -26.02 -2.86 2.37
N GLY A 189 -25.56 -3.83 3.16
CA GLY A 189 -26.40 -4.73 3.94
C GLY A 189 -26.88 -4.15 5.28
N PRO A 190 -27.56 -4.95 6.12
CA PRO A 190 -28.11 -4.50 7.41
C PRO A 190 -27.03 -4.01 8.39
N ILE A 191 -25.79 -4.52 8.24
CA ILE A 191 -24.61 -4.10 9.02
C ILE A 191 -24.37 -2.59 8.86
N ARG A 192 -24.64 -2.00 7.68
CA ARG A 192 -24.52 -0.56 7.46
C ARG A 192 -25.39 0.26 8.39
N ASN A 193 -26.67 -0.13 8.53
CA ASN A 193 -27.64 0.57 9.37
C ASN A 193 -27.29 0.38 10.87
N TRP A 194 -26.85 -0.82 11.25
CA TRP A 194 -26.32 -1.11 12.57
C TRP A 194 -25.10 -0.22 12.90
N MET A 195 -24.12 -0.14 11.99
CA MET A 195 -22.95 0.73 12.13
C MET A 195 -23.37 2.20 12.28
N GLN A 196 -24.24 2.72 11.41
CA GLN A 196 -24.76 4.10 11.52
C GLN A 196 -25.38 4.36 12.89
N TYR A 197 -26.25 3.46 13.36
CA TYR A 197 -26.89 3.58 14.67
C TYR A 197 -25.86 3.64 15.81
N HIS A 198 -24.94 2.67 15.88
CA HIS A 198 -23.96 2.59 16.96
C HIS A 198 -22.93 3.73 16.90
N PHE A 199 -22.39 4.06 15.72
CA PHE A 199 -21.44 5.17 15.59
C PHE A 199 -22.07 6.54 15.88
N ARG A 200 -23.34 6.78 15.52
CA ARG A 200 -24.05 8.01 15.94
C ARG A 200 -24.20 8.11 17.46
N ARG A 201 -24.41 7.01 18.18
CA ARG A 201 -24.46 7.00 19.66
C ARG A 201 -23.08 7.17 20.32
N LEU A 202 -22.02 6.72 19.66
CA LEU A 202 -20.63 6.86 20.13
C LEU A 202 -20.01 8.22 19.78
N ALA A 203 -20.55 8.94 18.78
CA ALA A 203 -20.10 10.27 18.41
C ALA A 203 -20.16 11.26 19.59
N ALA A 204 -19.27 12.25 19.58
CA ALA A 204 -19.34 13.39 20.49
C ALA A 204 -20.53 14.28 20.11
N PRO A 205 -21.19 14.98 21.07
CA PRO A 205 -22.37 15.83 20.79
C PRO A 205 -22.15 16.94 19.75
N THR A 206 -20.89 17.28 19.46
CA THR A 206 -20.49 18.29 18.46
C THR A 206 -20.48 17.78 17.01
N VAL A 207 -20.56 16.47 16.78
CA VAL A 207 -20.47 15.87 15.44
C VAL A 207 -21.87 15.64 14.87
N LYS A 208 -22.10 16.05 13.62
CA LYS A 208 -23.43 15.90 13.01
C LYS A 208 -23.68 14.45 12.58
N PRO A 209 -24.88 13.87 12.76
CA PRO A 209 -25.17 12.50 12.33
C PRO A 209 -24.83 12.24 10.85
N ALA A 210 -25.07 13.21 9.97
CA ALA A 210 -24.74 13.12 8.54
C ALA A 210 -23.23 13.06 8.23
N GLU A 211 -22.35 13.51 9.14
CA GLU A 211 -20.90 13.37 9.01
C GLU A 211 -20.47 11.95 9.37
N VAL A 212 -21.09 11.37 10.41
CA VAL A 212 -20.91 9.94 10.78
C VAL A 212 -21.36 9.04 9.63
N ASP A 213 -22.53 9.29 9.04
CA ASP A 213 -23.06 8.47 7.94
C ASP A 213 -22.15 8.47 6.70
N LYS A 214 -21.56 9.63 6.37
CA LYS A 214 -20.58 9.78 5.29
C LYS A 214 -19.28 9.02 5.57
N ALA A 215 -18.93 8.79 6.83
CA ALA A 215 -17.74 8.05 7.21
C ALA A 215 -17.93 6.53 7.15
N VAL A 216 -19.16 6.00 7.15
CA VAL A 216 -19.42 4.55 7.19
C VAL A 216 -18.80 3.76 6.03
N PRO A 217 -18.81 4.22 4.75
CA PRO A 217 -18.08 3.55 3.67
C PRO A 217 -16.56 3.49 3.93
N HIS A 218 -15.99 4.53 4.55
CA HIS A 218 -14.58 4.55 4.96
C HIS A 218 -14.29 3.66 6.19
N ILE A 219 -15.31 3.31 6.99
CA ILE A 219 -15.21 2.31 8.06
C ILE A 219 -15.23 0.90 7.45
N SER A 220 -16.15 0.62 6.51
CA SER A 220 -16.26 -0.68 5.82
C SER A 220 -14.93 -1.14 5.22
N THR A 221 -14.31 -0.27 4.42
CA THR A 221 -13.01 -0.54 3.76
C THR A 221 -11.87 -0.80 4.76
N ARG A 222 -11.91 -0.17 5.94
CA ARG A 222 -10.96 -0.43 7.04
C ARG A 222 -11.25 -1.72 7.81
N ILE A 223 -12.51 -2.16 7.89
CA ILE A 223 -12.86 -3.49 8.42
C ILE A 223 -12.34 -4.58 7.49
N VAL A 224 -12.48 -4.40 6.17
CA VAL A 224 -11.93 -5.34 5.17
C VAL A 224 -10.41 -5.43 5.26
N SER A 225 -9.73 -4.29 5.38
CA SER A 225 -8.30 -4.22 5.68
C SER A 225 -7.94 -4.94 6.99
N ALA A 226 -8.72 -4.72 8.07
CA ALA A 226 -8.51 -5.40 9.34
C ALA A 226 -8.63 -6.94 9.23
N ILE A 227 -9.59 -7.46 8.45
CA ILE A 227 -9.76 -8.90 8.21
C ILE A 227 -8.54 -9.47 7.47
N HIS A 228 -8.04 -8.78 6.43
CA HIS A 228 -6.83 -9.19 5.71
C HIS A 228 -5.61 -9.28 6.64
N ILE A 229 -5.32 -8.23 7.39
CA ILE A 229 -4.10 -8.16 8.22
C ILE A 229 -4.16 -9.07 9.45
N LEU A 230 -5.34 -9.33 10.02
CA LEU A 230 -5.52 -10.29 11.13
C LEU A 230 -5.13 -11.72 10.74
N ILE A 231 -5.29 -12.08 9.46
CA ILE A 231 -4.89 -13.39 8.92
C ILE A 231 -3.45 -13.33 8.43
N GLN A 232 -3.09 -12.30 7.66
CA GLN A 232 -1.81 -12.26 6.94
C GLN A 232 -0.61 -11.88 7.81
N ILE A 233 -0.77 -11.15 8.92
CA ILE A 233 0.36 -10.85 9.83
C ILE A 233 0.87 -12.13 10.52
N PRO A 234 0.04 -12.99 11.14
CA PRO A 234 0.49 -14.28 11.67
C PRO A 234 1.17 -15.18 10.63
N LEU A 235 0.60 -15.29 9.42
CA LEU A 235 1.19 -16.05 8.32
C LEU A 235 2.54 -15.47 7.87
N ALA A 236 2.65 -14.15 7.78
CA ALA A 236 3.92 -13.47 7.48
C ALA A 236 4.99 -13.74 8.54
N ILE A 237 4.63 -13.73 9.84
CA ILE A 237 5.54 -14.07 10.93
C ILE A 237 6.03 -15.52 10.78
N MET A 238 5.16 -16.48 10.48
CA MET A 238 5.55 -17.88 10.23
C MET A 238 6.53 -18.01 9.07
N VAL A 239 6.28 -17.30 7.95
CA VAL A 239 7.17 -17.26 6.79
C VAL A 239 8.54 -16.68 7.14
N LEU A 240 8.58 -15.60 7.92
CA LEU A 240 9.84 -14.94 8.29
C LEU A 240 10.66 -15.74 9.32
N LEU A 241 10.02 -16.59 10.12
CA LEU A 241 10.68 -17.47 11.08
C LEU A 241 11.18 -18.79 10.47
N SER A 242 10.79 -19.13 9.22
CA SER A 242 11.26 -20.34 8.54
C SER A 242 12.73 -20.20 8.11
N THR A 243 13.59 -21.11 8.57
CA THR A 243 15.03 -21.12 8.23
C THR A 243 15.26 -21.38 6.74
N HIS A 244 14.54 -22.35 6.16
CA HIS A 244 14.56 -22.67 4.73
C HIS A 244 14.23 -21.45 3.84
N LEU A 245 13.30 -20.59 4.29
CA LEU A 245 12.95 -19.36 3.58
C LEU A 245 13.94 -18.20 3.82
N GLN A 246 14.80 -18.31 4.83
CA GLN A 246 15.88 -17.36 5.10
C GLN A 246 17.18 -17.68 4.34
N GLU A 247 17.39 -18.93 3.93
CA GLU A 247 18.57 -19.39 3.18
C GLU A 247 18.64 -18.73 1.78
N ASP A 248 17.55 -18.75 1.02
CA ASP A 248 17.39 -17.94 -0.19
C ASP A 248 16.12 -17.09 -0.13
N ARG A 249 16.25 -15.90 0.47
CA ARG A 249 15.15 -14.94 0.63
C ARG A 249 14.56 -14.43 -0.70
N LEU A 250 15.24 -14.67 -1.83
CA LEU A 250 14.78 -14.22 -3.14
C LEU A 250 13.94 -15.30 -3.84
N TYR A 251 14.33 -16.58 -3.78
CA TYR A 251 13.66 -17.67 -4.50
C TYR A 251 13.01 -18.76 -3.64
N SER A 252 13.39 -18.93 -2.37
CA SER A 252 12.76 -19.93 -1.49
C SER A 252 11.26 -19.65 -1.33
N LYS A 253 10.46 -20.71 -1.50
CA LYS A 253 9.00 -20.64 -1.56
C LYS A 253 8.38 -21.98 -1.15
N ASP A 254 7.36 -21.88 -0.31
CA ASP A 254 6.62 -23.00 0.28
C ASP A 254 5.10 -22.84 0.01
N PRO A 255 4.27 -23.88 0.22
CA PRO A 255 2.81 -23.79 0.12
C PRO A 255 2.16 -22.61 0.83
N LEU A 256 2.59 -22.37 2.07
CA LEU A 256 2.10 -21.26 2.88
C LEU A 256 2.43 -19.90 2.25
N THR A 257 3.60 -19.77 1.62
CA THR A 257 4.03 -18.52 0.98
C THR A 257 3.21 -18.20 -0.26
N TRP A 258 2.89 -19.21 -1.10
CA TRP A 258 2.03 -19.05 -2.27
C TRP A 258 0.61 -18.62 -1.88
N GLN A 259 0.07 -19.18 -0.80
CA GLN A 259 -1.21 -18.74 -0.24
C GLN A 259 -1.15 -17.30 0.26
N LEU A 260 -0.08 -16.92 0.98
CA LEU A 260 0.14 -15.56 1.48
C LEU A 260 0.21 -14.52 0.33
N VAL A 261 1.06 -14.75 -0.67
CA VAL A 261 1.25 -13.77 -1.75
C VAL A 261 0.02 -13.65 -2.65
N THR A 262 -0.65 -14.76 -3.00
CA THR A 262 -1.85 -14.72 -3.86
C THR A 262 -3.05 -14.09 -3.16
N THR A 263 -3.27 -14.38 -1.87
CA THR A 263 -4.33 -13.74 -1.07
C THR A 263 -4.08 -12.25 -0.88
N THR A 264 -2.82 -11.86 -0.67
CA THR A 264 -2.43 -10.45 -0.50
C THR A 264 -2.50 -9.67 -1.81
N ALA A 265 -2.14 -10.27 -2.95
CA ALA A 265 -2.38 -9.69 -4.26
C ALA A 265 -3.88 -9.46 -4.53
N GLY A 266 -4.75 -10.40 -4.14
CA GLY A 266 -6.20 -10.23 -4.21
C GLY A 266 -6.72 -9.10 -3.33
N TYR A 267 -6.17 -8.95 -2.12
CA TYR A 267 -6.47 -7.79 -1.26
C TYR A 267 -6.03 -6.46 -1.90
N PHE A 268 -4.84 -6.37 -2.48
CA PHE A 268 -4.39 -5.14 -3.15
C PHE A 268 -5.15 -4.85 -4.45
N LEU A 269 -5.68 -5.88 -5.13
CA LEU A 269 -6.61 -5.72 -6.25
C LEU A 269 -7.93 -5.09 -5.78
N TYR A 270 -8.47 -5.55 -4.64
CA TYR A 270 -9.61 -4.92 -3.97
C TYR A 270 -9.31 -3.46 -3.54
N ASP A 271 -8.16 -3.21 -2.91
CA ASP A 271 -7.79 -1.89 -2.40
C ASP A 271 -7.59 -0.87 -3.54
N PHE A 272 -6.99 -1.31 -4.66
CA PHE A 272 -6.88 -0.52 -5.89
C PHE A 272 -8.25 -0.25 -6.52
N TYR A 273 -9.13 -1.24 -6.62
CA TYR A 273 -10.50 -1.06 -7.11
C TYR A 273 -11.28 -0.04 -6.26
N VAL A 274 -11.20 -0.14 -4.93
CA VAL A 274 -11.89 0.79 -4.03
C VAL A 274 -11.33 2.22 -4.15
N HIS A 275 -10.00 2.38 -4.21
CA HIS A 275 -9.37 3.69 -4.37
C HIS A 275 -9.49 4.30 -5.77
N THR A 276 -9.89 3.53 -6.80
CA THR A 276 -10.20 4.06 -8.13
C THR A 276 -11.68 4.39 -8.32
N VAL A 277 -12.59 3.62 -7.71
CA VAL A 277 -14.05 3.77 -7.92
C VAL A 277 -14.73 4.62 -6.85
N ARG A 278 -14.30 4.55 -5.58
CA ARG A 278 -15.03 5.16 -4.44
C ARG A 278 -14.36 6.37 -3.80
N PHE A 279 -13.04 6.52 -3.95
CA PHE A 279 -12.27 7.56 -3.29
C PHE A 279 -11.43 8.37 -4.29
N GLU A 280 -11.09 9.60 -3.93
CA GLU A 280 -10.29 10.48 -4.79
C GLU A 280 -8.80 10.11 -4.81
N TYR A 281 -8.12 10.50 -5.89
CA TYR A 281 -6.68 10.33 -6.11
C TYR A 281 -5.86 10.84 -4.91
N THR A 282 -5.20 9.92 -4.21
CA THR A 282 -4.38 10.20 -3.02
C THR A 282 -3.13 9.32 -2.99
N ALA A 283 -2.23 9.58 -2.04
CA ALA A 283 -1.07 8.72 -1.77
C ALA A 283 -1.43 7.24 -1.51
N ASN A 284 -2.66 6.96 -1.06
CA ASN A 284 -3.15 5.60 -0.87
C ASN A 284 -3.41 4.87 -2.20
N LEU A 285 -3.86 5.57 -3.24
CA LEU A 285 -4.02 4.98 -4.57
C LEU A 285 -2.66 4.61 -5.19
N VAL A 286 -1.65 5.47 -5.01
CA VAL A 286 -0.26 5.17 -5.42
C VAL A 286 0.27 3.97 -4.64
N HIS A 287 0.00 3.88 -3.34
CA HIS A 287 0.35 2.72 -2.52
C HIS A 287 -0.33 1.43 -3.01
N ALA A 288 -1.65 1.44 -3.21
CA ALA A 288 -2.41 0.29 -3.67
C ALA A 288 -1.94 -0.21 -5.04
N ALA A 289 -1.71 0.70 -5.99
CA ALA A 289 -1.18 0.36 -7.31
C ALA A 289 0.24 -0.20 -7.25
N ALA A 290 1.12 0.40 -6.44
CA ALA A 290 2.49 -0.07 -6.23
C ALA A 290 2.53 -1.45 -5.56
N ALA A 291 1.65 -1.68 -4.58
CA ALA A 291 1.57 -2.94 -3.85
C ALA A 291 1.02 -4.06 -4.75
N LEU A 292 -0.04 -3.79 -5.49
CA LEU A 292 -0.55 -4.72 -6.50
C LEU A 292 0.53 -5.07 -7.53
N ALA A 293 1.26 -4.07 -8.06
CA ALA A 293 2.34 -4.30 -9.01
C ALA A 293 3.46 -5.19 -8.43
N VAL A 294 3.93 -4.91 -7.20
CA VAL A 294 5.05 -5.69 -6.61
C VAL A 294 4.65 -7.15 -6.35
N PHE A 295 3.43 -7.40 -5.87
CA PHE A 295 2.94 -8.76 -5.64
C PHE A 295 2.66 -9.50 -6.94
N LEU A 296 2.07 -8.87 -7.96
CA LEU A 296 1.88 -9.48 -9.28
C LEU A 296 3.22 -9.82 -9.96
N THR A 297 4.23 -8.95 -9.86
CA THR A 297 5.57 -9.23 -10.40
C THR A 297 6.25 -10.38 -9.65
N GLY A 298 6.19 -10.40 -8.31
CA GLY A 298 6.74 -11.50 -7.51
C GLY A 298 6.11 -12.85 -7.86
N ILE A 299 4.77 -12.89 -7.95
CA ILE A 299 3.99 -14.07 -8.35
C ILE A 299 4.34 -14.53 -9.78
N TYR A 300 4.38 -13.62 -10.75
CA TYR A 300 4.67 -13.95 -12.15
C TYR A 300 6.09 -14.47 -12.34
N CYS A 301 7.06 -13.97 -11.57
CA CYS A 301 8.44 -14.41 -11.61
C CYS A 301 8.76 -15.54 -10.61
N GLY A 302 7.80 -15.98 -9.78
CA GLY A 302 7.99 -17.03 -8.78
C GLY A 302 9.04 -16.69 -7.70
N VAL A 303 9.12 -15.43 -7.26
CA VAL A 303 10.17 -14.89 -6.36
C VAL A 303 9.61 -13.88 -5.34
N LEU A 304 10.44 -13.48 -4.36
CA LEU A 304 10.15 -12.49 -3.31
C LEU A 304 9.10 -12.93 -2.28
N HIS A 305 8.93 -14.23 -2.07
CA HIS A 305 7.94 -14.75 -1.14
C HIS A 305 8.27 -14.34 0.32
N TYR A 306 9.55 -14.46 0.71
CA TYR A 306 10.04 -13.96 2.00
C TYR A 306 9.91 -12.44 2.13
N TYR A 307 10.32 -11.68 1.10
CA TYR A 307 10.22 -10.21 1.13
C TYR A 307 8.77 -9.70 1.08
N GLY A 308 7.84 -10.42 0.45
CA GLY A 308 6.40 -10.13 0.49
C GLY A 308 5.81 -10.26 1.90
N ALA A 309 6.19 -11.31 2.63
CA ALA A 309 5.86 -11.45 4.05
C ALA A 309 6.51 -10.34 4.91
N MET A 310 7.75 -9.95 4.62
CA MET A 310 8.42 -8.83 5.28
C MET A 310 7.68 -7.50 5.05
N PHE A 311 7.25 -7.19 3.83
CA PHE A 311 6.49 -5.96 3.55
C PHE A 311 5.10 -5.96 4.21
N LEU A 312 4.47 -7.13 4.42
CA LEU A 312 3.22 -7.24 5.18
C LEU A 312 3.36 -6.83 6.66
N LEU A 313 4.53 -6.98 7.28
CA LEU A 313 4.75 -6.50 8.66
C LEU A 313 4.65 -4.97 8.80
N TRP A 314 4.68 -4.21 7.70
CA TRP A 314 4.39 -2.78 7.76
C TRP A 314 2.94 -2.51 8.21
N GLU A 315 2.01 -3.42 7.93
CA GLU A 315 0.61 -3.29 8.31
C GLU A 315 0.33 -3.54 9.81
N CYS A 316 1.33 -3.95 10.60
CA CYS A 316 1.21 -4.05 12.07
C CYS A 316 0.78 -2.73 12.74
N SER A 317 1.07 -1.57 12.15
CA SER A 317 0.61 -0.27 12.65
C SER A 317 -0.85 0.05 12.33
N THR A 318 -1.43 -0.61 11.33
CA THR A 318 -2.70 -0.23 10.70
C THR A 318 -3.93 -0.37 11.60
N PRO A 319 -4.03 -1.34 12.55
CA PRO A 319 -5.11 -1.36 13.54
C PRO A 319 -5.16 -0.08 14.38
N PHE A 320 -4.01 0.42 14.83
CA PHE A 320 -3.93 1.65 15.63
C PHE A 320 -4.26 2.90 14.80
N VAL A 321 -3.88 2.92 13.51
CA VAL A 321 -4.29 3.97 12.54
C VAL A 321 -5.81 3.98 12.37
N PHE A 322 -6.44 2.82 12.22
CA PHE A 322 -7.89 2.68 12.11
C PHE A 322 -8.60 3.18 13.38
N ILE A 323 -8.22 2.69 14.56
CA ILE A 323 -8.80 3.12 15.85
C ILE A 323 -8.66 4.64 16.02
N ARG A 324 -7.49 5.22 15.71
CA ARG A 324 -7.27 6.67 15.79
C ARG A 324 -8.19 7.43 14.83
N TRP A 325 -8.33 6.93 13.61
CA TRP A 325 -9.18 7.56 12.60
C TRP A 325 -10.67 7.50 13.00
N VAL A 326 -11.17 6.38 13.53
CA VAL A 326 -12.55 6.27 14.04
C VAL A 326 -12.79 7.27 15.16
N LEU A 327 -11.94 7.29 16.18
CA LEU A 327 -12.07 8.24 17.29
C LEU A 327 -12.03 9.70 16.83
N HIS A 328 -11.19 10.03 15.85
CA HIS A 328 -11.14 11.37 15.25
C HIS A 328 -12.46 11.71 14.54
N THR A 329 -12.97 10.82 13.69
CA THR A 329 -14.25 10.96 12.97
C THR A 329 -15.43 11.12 13.93
N LEU A 330 -15.40 10.42 15.07
CA LEU A 330 -16.41 10.54 16.13
C LEU A 330 -16.24 11.78 17.01
N GLY A 331 -15.26 12.66 16.77
CA GLY A 331 -14.99 13.85 17.57
C GLY A 331 -14.39 13.57 18.96
N ARG A 332 -13.95 12.33 19.22
CA ARG A 332 -13.41 11.81 20.49
C ARG A 332 -11.90 12.10 20.65
N THR A 333 -11.42 13.20 20.09
CA THR A 333 -9.98 13.56 20.06
C THR A 333 -9.41 14.02 21.41
N LYS A 334 -10.28 14.32 22.38
CA LYS A 334 -9.90 14.71 23.75
C LYS A 334 -9.75 13.53 24.71
N ASP A 335 -10.17 12.33 24.30
CA ASP A 335 -10.21 11.16 25.19
C ASP A 335 -8.79 10.63 25.45
N LYS A 336 -8.50 10.20 26.69
CA LYS A 336 -7.18 9.60 27.03
C LYS A 336 -6.83 8.42 26.12
N PHE A 337 -7.84 7.63 25.72
CA PHE A 337 -7.68 6.52 24.78
C PHE A 337 -7.20 6.99 23.39
N TYR A 338 -7.68 8.14 22.89
CA TYR A 338 -7.18 8.72 21.64
C TYR A 338 -5.71 9.11 21.72
N LEU A 339 -5.26 9.63 22.86
CA LEU A 339 -3.85 9.96 23.10
C LEU A 339 -2.99 8.68 23.15
N TYR A 340 -3.33 7.71 24.01
CA TYR A 340 -2.55 6.48 24.15
C TYR A 340 -2.49 5.68 22.85
N ASN A 341 -3.62 5.48 22.17
CA ASN A 341 -3.62 4.83 20.86
C ASN A 341 -2.80 5.62 19.82
N GLY A 342 -2.76 6.95 19.91
CA GLY A 342 -1.89 7.80 19.07
C GLY A 342 -0.40 7.57 19.31
N LEU A 343 0.01 7.44 20.57
CA LEU A 343 1.40 7.14 20.94
C LEU A 343 1.79 5.72 20.51
N THR A 344 0.95 4.71 20.78
CA THR A 344 1.17 3.33 20.32
C THR A 344 1.23 3.24 18.80
N MET A 345 0.32 3.92 18.08
CA MET A 345 0.35 4.02 16.63
C MET A 345 1.69 4.56 16.13
N MET A 346 2.20 5.65 16.71
CA MET A 346 3.49 6.24 16.33
C MET A 346 4.68 5.32 16.63
N ALA A 347 4.68 4.66 17.80
CA ALA A 347 5.74 3.72 18.18
C ALA A 347 5.78 2.50 17.24
N VAL A 348 4.65 1.84 17.01
CA VAL A 348 4.56 0.67 16.12
C VAL A 348 4.87 1.06 14.67
N PHE A 349 4.39 2.23 14.19
CA PHE A 349 4.72 2.72 12.85
C PHE A 349 6.22 3.01 12.69
N PHE A 350 6.87 3.59 13.70
CA PHE A 350 8.32 3.78 13.70
C PHE A 350 9.07 2.44 13.67
N LEU A 351 8.78 1.54 14.61
CA LEU A 351 9.46 0.25 14.74
C LEU A 351 9.27 -0.63 13.50
N CYS A 352 8.03 -0.89 13.09
CA CYS A 352 7.74 -1.82 11.99
C CYS A 352 8.14 -1.26 10.62
N ARG A 353 7.93 0.04 10.36
CA ARG A 353 8.12 0.61 9.00
C ARG A 353 9.43 1.37 8.82
N ASN A 354 9.88 2.13 9.82
CA ASN A 354 11.01 3.05 9.68
C ASN A 354 12.32 2.43 10.22
N LEU A 355 12.24 1.55 11.21
CA LEU A 355 13.41 0.82 11.73
C LEU A 355 13.55 -0.54 11.03
N LEU A 356 12.63 -1.49 11.30
CA LEU A 356 12.66 -2.83 10.71
C LEU A 356 12.48 -2.77 9.19
N GLY A 357 11.51 -1.99 8.71
CA GLY A 357 11.24 -1.83 7.28
C GLY A 357 12.42 -1.31 6.47
N VAL A 358 13.16 -0.32 6.99
CA VAL A 358 14.37 0.21 6.32
C VAL A 358 15.52 -0.79 6.41
N GLY A 359 15.76 -1.40 7.58
CA GLY A 359 16.81 -2.40 7.75
C GLY A 359 16.65 -3.60 6.81
N MET A 360 15.42 -4.12 6.68
CA MET A 360 15.09 -5.20 5.75
C MET A 360 15.05 -4.74 4.28
N SER A 361 14.74 -3.46 4.01
CA SER A 361 14.96 -2.87 2.67
C SER A 361 16.44 -2.88 2.28
N VAL A 362 17.36 -2.57 3.21
CA VAL A 362 18.81 -2.66 2.95
C VAL A 362 19.22 -4.11 2.65
N ASP A 363 18.66 -5.10 3.37
CA ASP A 363 18.86 -6.53 3.08
C ASP A 363 18.37 -6.90 1.67
N PHE A 364 17.13 -6.54 1.32
CA PHE A 364 16.58 -6.72 -0.02
C PHE A 364 17.46 -6.09 -1.11
N TRP A 365 17.96 -4.87 -0.90
CA TRP A 365 18.83 -4.18 -1.85
C TRP A 365 20.21 -4.83 -2.01
N ARG A 366 20.73 -5.51 -0.98
CA ARG A 366 21.94 -6.33 -1.06
C ARG A 366 21.69 -7.61 -1.85
N VAL A 367 20.68 -8.40 -1.47
CA VAL A 367 20.38 -9.70 -2.11
C VAL A 367 19.99 -9.53 -3.58
N SER A 368 19.06 -8.63 -3.90
CA SER A 368 18.72 -8.32 -5.30
C SER A 368 19.84 -7.59 -6.05
N GLY A 369 20.81 -7.00 -5.35
CA GLY A 369 22.00 -6.40 -5.96
C GLY A 369 23.01 -7.48 -6.40
N ALA A 370 23.22 -8.50 -5.56
CA ALA A 370 24.04 -9.66 -5.90
C ALA A 370 23.43 -10.44 -7.08
N GLU A 371 22.12 -10.67 -7.09
CA GLU A 371 21.42 -11.32 -8.21
C GLU A 371 21.54 -10.51 -9.52
N LEU A 372 21.51 -9.17 -9.47
CA LEU A 372 21.72 -8.34 -10.66
C LEU A 372 23.17 -8.34 -11.16
N ALA A 373 24.15 -8.53 -10.27
CA ALA A 373 25.57 -8.62 -10.64
C ALA A 373 25.96 -10.00 -11.17
N HIS A 374 25.35 -11.06 -10.62
CA HIS A 374 25.58 -12.45 -10.98
C HIS A 374 24.23 -13.19 -11.14
N PRO A 375 23.50 -12.97 -12.26
CA PRO A 375 22.19 -13.56 -12.47
C PRO A 375 22.25 -15.07 -12.57
N ARG A 376 21.33 -15.77 -11.91
CA ARG A 376 21.23 -17.22 -12.03
C ARG A 376 20.67 -17.65 -13.39
N PRO A 377 21.08 -18.83 -13.92
CA PRO A 377 20.45 -19.43 -15.08
C PRO A 377 18.95 -19.64 -14.84
N GLY A 378 18.09 -19.10 -15.72
CA GLY A 378 16.63 -19.12 -15.53
C GLY A 378 16.12 -18.22 -14.39
N GLY A 379 16.96 -17.33 -13.87
CA GLY A 379 16.61 -16.44 -12.77
C GLY A 379 15.62 -15.32 -13.13
N VAL A 380 15.23 -14.55 -12.11
CA VAL A 380 14.30 -13.42 -12.24
C VAL A 380 14.81 -12.39 -13.27
N PRO A 381 13.97 -11.94 -14.23
CA PRO A 381 14.39 -10.93 -15.19
C PRO A 381 14.87 -9.64 -14.53
N ALA A 382 16.02 -9.11 -14.97
CA ALA A 382 16.61 -7.90 -14.40
C ALA A 382 15.64 -6.71 -14.38
N ALA A 383 14.78 -6.57 -15.41
CA ALA A 383 13.74 -5.55 -15.46
C ALA A 383 12.71 -5.67 -14.32
N ALA A 384 12.34 -6.89 -13.92
CA ALA A 384 11.45 -7.12 -12.79
C ALA A 384 12.12 -6.71 -11.47
N LEU A 385 13.38 -7.10 -11.25
CA LEU A 385 14.15 -6.66 -10.07
C LEU A 385 14.29 -5.14 -9.99
N TRP A 386 14.57 -4.46 -11.11
CA TRP A 386 14.64 -2.99 -11.14
C TRP A 386 13.29 -2.33 -10.84
N LEU A 387 12.18 -2.86 -11.36
CA LEU A 387 10.83 -2.41 -11.02
C LEU A 387 10.56 -2.56 -9.51
N ILE A 388 10.85 -3.72 -8.93
CA ILE A 388 10.63 -4.00 -7.51
C ILE A 388 11.50 -3.08 -6.63
N ARG A 389 12.76 -2.85 -7.01
CA ARG A 389 13.66 -1.90 -6.33
C ARG A 389 13.11 -0.47 -6.39
N ALA A 390 12.59 -0.02 -7.53
CA ALA A 390 11.95 1.29 -7.65
C ALA A 390 10.70 1.40 -6.77
N LEU A 391 9.83 0.38 -6.76
CA LEU A 391 8.64 0.33 -5.90
C LEU A 391 9.02 0.34 -4.41
N ASN A 392 10.10 -0.36 -4.02
CA ASN A 392 10.62 -0.34 -2.66
C ASN A 392 11.04 1.08 -2.20
N LEU A 393 11.61 1.90 -3.08
CA LEU A 393 11.88 3.32 -2.78
C LEU A 393 10.59 4.12 -2.60
N VAL A 394 9.57 3.89 -3.44
CA VAL A 394 8.26 4.55 -3.32
C VAL A 394 7.62 4.24 -1.96
N PHE A 395 7.64 2.99 -1.50
CA PHE A 395 7.10 2.63 -0.19
C PHE A 395 7.86 3.25 0.97
N ASN A 396 9.20 3.22 0.95
CA ASN A 396 10.01 3.85 1.98
C ASN A 396 9.77 5.36 2.05
N PHE A 397 9.68 6.03 0.90
CA PHE A 397 9.33 7.45 0.81
C PHE A 397 7.93 7.73 1.39
N LEU A 398 6.91 6.93 1.04
CA LEU A 398 5.57 7.06 1.62
C LEU A 398 5.57 6.86 3.15
N ASN A 399 6.28 5.86 3.66
CA ASN A 399 6.42 5.62 5.09
C ASN A 399 7.08 6.80 5.82
N ILE A 400 8.16 7.37 5.28
CA ILE A 400 8.82 8.57 5.81
C ILE A 400 7.88 9.78 5.76
N LEU A 401 7.12 9.98 4.66
CA LEU A 401 6.15 11.06 4.53
C LEU A 401 5.02 10.96 5.58
N TRP A 402 4.48 9.77 5.79
CA TRP A 402 3.43 9.50 6.78
C TRP A 402 3.97 9.69 8.21
N PHE A 403 5.13 9.12 8.55
CA PHE A 403 5.75 9.33 9.86
C PHE A 403 6.03 10.81 10.14
N SER A 404 6.54 11.54 9.14
CA SER A 404 6.75 12.99 9.23
C SER A 404 5.45 13.76 9.48
N LYS A 405 4.31 13.33 8.93
CA LYS A 405 2.99 13.92 9.24
C LYS A 405 2.58 13.64 10.69
N MET A 406 2.80 12.44 11.20
CA MET A 406 2.52 12.07 12.60
C MET A 406 3.39 12.86 13.58
N LEU A 407 4.70 12.92 13.34
CA LEU A 407 5.66 13.63 14.19
C LEU A 407 5.36 15.14 14.24
N ARG A 408 5.07 15.79 13.10
CA ARG A 408 4.61 17.19 13.08
C ARG A 408 3.28 17.39 13.81
N GLY A 409 2.41 16.38 13.82
CA GLY A 409 1.18 16.38 14.62
C GLY A 409 1.48 16.37 16.13
N ALA A 410 2.36 15.47 16.58
CA ALA A 410 2.77 15.35 17.98
C ALA A 410 3.50 16.62 18.48
N ILE A 411 4.46 17.14 17.72
CA ILE A 411 5.19 18.38 18.06
C ILE A 411 4.22 19.55 18.25
N LYS A 412 3.21 19.70 17.40
CA LYS A 412 2.19 20.76 17.52
C LYS A 412 1.30 20.62 18.75
N VAL A 413 1.14 19.41 19.30
CA VAL A 413 0.43 19.20 20.57
C VAL A 413 1.32 19.62 21.74
N LEU A 414 2.59 19.19 21.74
CA LEU A 414 3.56 19.56 22.78
C LEU A 414 3.80 21.08 22.84
N GLN A 415 3.93 21.74 21.68
CA GLN A 415 4.05 23.20 21.56
C GLN A 415 2.76 23.98 21.91
N LYS A 416 1.64 23.29 22.15
CA LYS A 416 0.35 23.87 22.57
C LYS A 416 -0.05 23.52 23.99
N SER A 417 0.75 22.73 24.70
CA SER A 417 0.61 22.64 26.16
C SER A 417 0.78 24.05 26.75
N PRO A 418 -0.08 24.46 27.69
CA PRO A 418 -0.04 25.81 28.23
C PRO A 418 1.29 26.08 28.95
N ALA A 419 1.57 27.38 29.12
CA ALA A 419 2.67 27.89 29.91
C ALA A 419 2.84 27.13 31.24
N SER A 420 4.08 27.03 31.71
CA SER A 420 4.39 26.31 32.94
C SER A 420 3.57 26.84 34.12
N PRO A 421 3.30 26.03 35.16
CA PRO A 421 2.58 26.52 36.35
C PRO A 421 3.24 27.76 36.98
N LEU A 422 4.56 27.92 36.80
CA LEU A 422 5.32 29.11 37.22
C LEU A 422 4.92 30.37 36.45
N GLU A 423 4.73 30.29 35.13
CA GLU A 423 4.30 31.43 34.30
C GLU A 423 2.85 31.82 34.61
N ALA A 424 1.93 30.85 34.73
CA ALA A 424 0.55 31.13 35.12
C ALA A 424 0.44 31.72 36.55
N THR A 425 1.32 31.32 37.47
CA THR A 425 1.40 31.91 38.82
C THR A 425 2.01 33.31 38.78
N ALA A 426 3.00 33.55 37.92
CA ALA A 426 3.62 34.87 37.75
C ALA A 426 2.64 35.88 37.12
N GLU A 427 1.91 35.50 36.07
CA GLU A 427 0.87 36.34 35.44
C GLU A 427 -0.23 36.68 36.46
N ALA A 428 -0.72 35.71 37.23
CA ALA A 428 -1.70 35.95 38.30
C ALA A 428 -1.18 36.84 39.44
N GLN A 429 0.11 36.77 39.78
CA GLN A 429 0.73 37.66 40.76
C GLN A 429 0.92 39.08 40.21
N VAL A 430 1.22 39.24 38.93
CA VAL A 430 1.32 40.54 38.26
C VAL A 430 -0.06 41.22 38.21
N GLU A 431 -1.11 40.55 37.73
CA GLU A 431 -2.48 41.09 37.74
C GLU A 431 -2.94 41.49 39.14
N LEU A 432 -2.65 40.67 40.17
CA LEU A 432 -2.99 40.99 41.55
C LEU A 432 -2.23 42.22 42.08
N SER A 433 -1.00 42.44 41.62
CA SER A 433 -0.19 43.61 42.01
C SER A 433 -0.67 44.91 41.33
N GLU A 434 -1.09 44.84 40.06
CA GLU A 434 -1.65 45.98 39.33
C GLU A 434 -3.04 46.34 39.85
N SER A 435 -3.87 45.33 40.17
CA SER A 435 -5.18 45.52 40.80
C SER A 435 -5.10 46.26 42.14
N LYS A 436 -4.10 45.94 42.98
CA LYS A 436 -3.90 46.60 44.28
C LYS A 436 -3.49 48.06 44.15
N LYS A 437 -2.52 48.38 43.26
CA LYS A 437 -2.15 49.78 42.98
C LYS A 437 -3.35 50.63 42.57
N LYS A 438 -4.27 50.06 41.79
CA LYS A 438 -5.48 50.73 41.30
C LYS A 438 -6.61 50.89 42.32
N HIS A 439 -6.36 50.59 43.59
CA HIS A 439 -7.23 50.84 44.74
C HIS A 439 -6.54 51.65 45.85
N GLU A 440 -5.26 52.02 45.66
CA GLU A 440 -4.48 52.88 46.56
C GLU A 440 -4.27 54.29 45.96
N GLU A 441 -4.68 54.50 44.69
CA GLU A 441 -4.91 55.79 44.01
C GLU A 441 -6.42 56.11 43.95
#